data_AF-F4CKQ3-F1
#
_entry.id   AF-F4CKQ3-F1
#
_cell.length_a   1.000
_cell.length_b   1.000
_cell.length_c   1.000
_cell.angle_alpha   90.00
_cell.angle_beta   90.00
_cell.angle_gamma   90.00
#
_symmetry.space_group_name_H-M   'P 1'
#
loop_
_entity.id
_entity.type
_entity.pdbx_description
1 polymer ?
#
loop_
_entity_poly.entity_id
_entity_poly.type
_entity_poly.pdbx_seq_one_letter_code
_entity_poly.pdbx_strand_id
1 'polypeptide(L)'
;MPDVVVYWRPGCGFCAHLRSQLDRAGIPYQPINIWEDPAAAATVRSIARGNETVPTVVIGGQGLVNPSLREVQAAMLVEVPGTDRPTAAVPGPARRPSSGLLGSLLDKVRNFGR
;
A
#
# COMPACT_ATOMS: atom_id res chain seq x y z
N MET A 1 -6.31 -12.32 5.64
CA MET A 1 -5.00 -11.68 5.40
C MET A 1 -4.14 -12.69 4.66
N PRO A 2 -3.36 -12.29 3.65
CA PRO A 2 -2.50 -13.22 2.92
C PRO A 2 -1.45 -13.81 3.84
N ASP A 3 -1.05 -15.05 3.57
CA ASP A 3 0.01 -15.73 4.32
C ASP A 3 1.35 -15.03 4.10
N VAL A 4 2.04 -14.70 5.19
CA VAL A 4 3.36 -14.05 5.17
C VAL A 4 4.40 -15.03 5.71
N VAL A 5 5.35 -15.43 4.89
CA VAL A 5 6.50 -16.26 5.27
C VAL A 5 7.75 -15.41 5.25
N VAL A 6 8.55 -15.46 6.32
CA VAL A 6 9.82 -14.73 6.44
C VAL A 6 10.96 -15.74 6.55
N TYR A 7 11.75 -15.86 5.49
CA TYR A 7 12.99 -16.63 5.48
C TYR A 7 14.10 -15.84 6.15
N TRP A 8 14.76 -16.44 7.14
CA TRP A 8 15.78 -15.80 7.97
C TRP A 8 16.92 -16.78 8.30
N ARG A 9 17.96 -16.27 8.98
CA ARG A 9 19.03 -17.10 9.58
C ARG A 9 19.56 -16.47 10.88
N PRO A 10 20.17 -17.25 11.79
CA PRO A 10 20.83 -16.73 12.98
C PRO A 10 21.87 -15.65 12.67
N GLY A 11 21.96 -14.63 13.53
CA GLY A 11 22.92 -13.53 13.39
C GLY A 11 22.57 -12.48 12.32
N CYS A 12 21.43 -12.60 11.63
CA CYS A 12 21.00 -11.63 10.62
C CYS A 12 20.33 -10.40 11.25
N GLY A 13 21.05 -9.28 11.34
CA GLY A 13 20.52 -8.01 11.88
C GLY A 13 19.32 -7.46 11.09
N PHE A 14 19.34 -7.54 9.76
CA PHE A 14 18.21 -7.11 8.91
C PHE A 14 16.95 -7.94 9.16
N CYS A 15 17.11 -9.24 9.40
CA CYS A 15 16.01 -10.15 9.69
C CYS A 15 15.37 -9.82 11.04
N ALA A 16 16.18 -9.58 12.07
CA ALA A 16 15.70 -9.14 13.38
C ALA A 16 14.98 -7.79 13.28
N HIS A 17 15.52 -6.85 12.50
CA HIS A 17 14.94 -5.53 12.29
C HIS A 17 13.57 -5.60 11.58
N LEU A 18 13.46 -6.38 10.50
CA LEU A 18 12.20 -6.54 9.78
C LEU A 18 11.15 -7.25 10.63
N ARG A 19 11.51 -8.34 11.31
CA ARG A 19 10.61 -9.08 12.21
C ARG A 19 10.07 -8.19 13.33
N SER A 20 10.94 -7.41 13.97
CA SER A 20 10.54 -6.45 15.00
C SER A 20 9.57 -5.37 14.47
N GLN A 21 9.74 -4.94 13.21
CA GLN A 21 8.79 -4.04 12.55
C GLN A 21 7.43 -4.71 12.30
N LEU A 22 7.42 -5.96 11.84
CA LEU A 22 6.20 -6.74 11.62
C LEU A 22 5.45 -6.97 12.94
N ASP A 23 6.16 -7.35 14.00
CA ASP A 23 5.62 -7.56 15.34
C ASP A 23 4.92 -6.27 15.85
N ARG A 24 5.58 -5.11 15.72
CA ARG A 24 4.99 -3.80 16.11
C ARG A 24 3.80 -3.41 15.25
N ALA A 25 3.77 -3.82 13.98
CA ALA A 25 2.67 -3.57 13.07
C ALA A 25 1.49 -4.55 13.26
N GLY A 26 1.62 -5.55 14.14
CA GLY A 26 0.61 -6.59 14.34
C GLY A 26 0.44 -7.50 13.12
N ILE A 27 1.48 -7.64 12.28
CA ILE A 27 1.44 -8.48 11.08
C ILE A 27 1.95 -9.87 11.47
N PRO A 28 1.08 -10.91 11.50
CA PRO A 28 1.52 -12.27 11.75
C PRO A 28 2.35 -12.78 10.57
N TYR A 29 3.40 -13.55 10.87
CA TYR A 29 4.23 -14.20 9.86
C TYR A 29 4.75 -15.55 10.36
N GLN A 30 5.09 -16.43 9.42
CA GLN A 30 5.79 -17.68 9.68
C GLN A 30 7.31 -17.48 9.47
N PRO A 31 8.14 -17.52 10.52
CA PRO A 31 9.59 -17.50 10.37
C PRO A 31 10.12 -18.88 9.97
N ILE A 32 10.92 -18.96 8.90
CA ILE A 32 11.61 -20.19 8.48
C ILE A 32 13.13 -19.96 8.43
N ASN A 33 13.89 -20.77 9.17
CA ASN A 33 15.35 -20.69 9.20
C ASN A 33 15.96 -21.44 8.02
N ILE A 34 16.64 -20.74 7.11
CA ILE A 34 17.22 -21.36 5.91
C ILE A 34 18.45 -22.22 6.21
N TRP A 35 19.05 -22.12 7.39
CA TRP A 35 20.17 -23.00 7.79
C TRP A 35 19.71 -24.38 8.24
N GLU A 36 18.48 -24.48 8.73
CA GLU A 36 17.91 -25.73 9.24
C GLU A 36 17.09 -26.46 8.18
N ASP A 37 16.65 -25.75 7.15
CA ASP A 37 15.81 -26.28 6.07
C ASP A 37 16.47 -26.03 4.70
N PRO A 38 17.09 -27.06 4.08
CA PRO A 38 17.67 -26.97 2.75
C PRO A 38 16.66 -26.61 1.65
N ALA A 39 15.38 -26.98 1.80
CA ALA A 39 14.34 -26.61 0.85
C ALA A 39 14.02 -25.12 0.97
N ALA A 40 13.98 -24.57 2.18
CA ALA A 40 13.86 -23.13 2.40
C ALA A 40 15.04 -22.36 1.79
N ALA A 41 16.27 -22.85 1.95
CA ALA A 41 17.44 -22.25 1.28
C ALA A 41 17.29 -22.28 -0.25
N ALA A 42 16.80 -23.38 -0.83
CA ALA A 42 16.53 -23.48 -2.26
C ALA A 42 15.49 -22.46 -2.73
N THR A 43 14.39 -22.30 -1.99
CA THR A 43 13.37 -21.27 -2.27
C THR A 43 13.95 -19.86 -2.23
N VAL A 44 14.80 -19.55 -1.24
CA VAL A 44 15.47 -18.24 -1.21
C VAL A 44 16.38 -18.06 -2.42
N ARG A 45 17.17 -19.06 -2.81
CA ARG A 45 18.01 -18.98 -4.00
C ARG A 45 17.18 -18.77 -5.28
N SER A 46 16.01 -19.39 -5.42
CA SER A 46 15.16 -19.16 -6.59
C SER A 46 14.63 -17.72 -6.67
N ILE A 47 14.31 -17.11 -5.52
CA ILE A 47 13.79 -15.74 -5.45
C ILE A 47 14.93 -14.70 -5.56
N ALA A 48 16.07 -14.96 -4.91
CA ALA A 48 17.19 -14.03 -4.78
C ALA A 48 18.31 -14.25 -5.80
N ARG A 49 17.96 -14.67 -7.02
CA ARG A 49 18.88 -14.82 -8.16
C ARG A 49 20.09 -15.71 -7.84
N GLY A 50 19.84 -16.87 -7.24
CA GLY A 50 20.84 -17.85 -6.84
C GLY A 50 21.48 -17.60 -5.47
N ASN A 51 21.21 -16.47 -4.82
CA ASN A 51 21.79 -16.14 -3.52
C ASN A 51 20.92 -16.57 -2.34
N GLU A 52 21.54 -16.79 -1.18
CA GLU A 52 20.84 -16.96 0.10
C GLU A 52 20.64 -15.63 0.83
N THR A 53 20.09 -14.64 0.12
CA THR A 53 19.84 -13.31 0.69
C THR A 53 18.63 -13.35 1.61
N VAL A 54 18.83 -12.96 2.87
CA VAL A 54 17.78 -12.85 3.89
C VAL A 54 17.81 -11.47 4.54
N PRO A 55 16.66 -10.93 5.01
CA PRO A 55 15.33 -11.54 4.97
C PRO A 55 14.77 -11.65 3.55
N THR A 56 14.18 -12.79 3.20
CA THR A 56 13.34 -12.93 2.00
C THR A 56 11.92 -13.21 2.47
N VAL A 57 10.95 -12.50 1.93
CA VAL A 57 9.55 -12.58 2.34
C VAL A 57 8.71 -13.11 1.19
N VAL A 58 7.83 -14.07 1.47
CA VAL A 58 6.81 -14.52 0.52
C VAL A 58 5.44 -14.14 1.06
N ILE A 59 4.63 -13.50 0.21
CA ILE A 59 3.27 -13.05 0.53
C ILE A 59 2.36 -13.54 -0.59
N GLY A 60 1.45 -14.47 -0.30
CA GLY A 60 0.53 -15.01 -1.33
C GLY A 60 1.20 -15.62 -2.57
N GLY A 61 2.49 -15.98 -2.48
CA GLY A 61 3.30 -16.47 -3.60
C GLY A 61 4.22 -15.43 -4.22
N GLN A 62 4.06 -14.14 -3.91
CA GLN A 62 4.99 -13.08 -4.33
C GLN A 62 6.23 -13.03 -3.43
N GLY A 63 7.41 -13.21 -4.01
CA GLY A 63 8.71 -13.12 -3.32
C GLY A 63 9.31 -11.71 -3.32
N LEU A 64 9.79 -11.26 -2.15
CA LEU A 64 10.46 -9.98 -1.92
C LEU A 64 11.82 -10.22 -1.26
N VAL A 65 12.89 -9.67 -1.84
CA VAL A 65 14.26 -9.82 -1.31
C VAL A 65 14.64 -8.59 -0.49
N ASN A 66 14.97 -8.80 0.79
CA ASN A 66 15.31 -7.77 1.77
C ASN A 66 14.36 -6.55 1.78
N PRO A 67 13.03 -6.75 1.89
CA PRO A 67 12.09 -5.65 1.84
C PRO A 67 12.07 -4.83 3.13
N SER A 68 11.65 -3.59 3.00
CA SER A 68 11.17 -2.75 4.10
C SER A 68 9.77 -3.16 4.57
N LEU A 69 9.36 -2.72 5.78
CA LEU A 69 7.99 -2.91 6.26
C LEU A 69 6.94 -2.33 5.28
N ARG A 70 7.24 -1.18 4.68
CA ARG A 70 6.33 -0.51 3.72
C ARG A 70 6.11 -1.35 2.46
N GLU A 71 7.17 -2.00 1.95
CA GLU A 71 7.06 -2.90 0.79
C GLU A 71 6.26 -4.15 1.12
N VAL A 72 6.43 -4.72 2.33
CA VAL A 72 5.61 -5.83 2.81
C VAL A 72 4.13 -5.43 2.85
N GLN A 73 3.80 -4.30 3.49
CA GLN A 73 2.41 -3.81 3.56
C GLN A 73 1.81 -3.52 2.19
N ALA A 74 2.59 -2.93 1.28
CA ALA A 74 2.14 -2.68 -0.09
C ALA A 74 1.83 -3.99 -0.83
N ALA A 75 2.68 -5.00 -0.69
CA ALA A 75 2.44 -6.31 -1.30
C ALA A 75 1.21 -7.02 -0.72
N MET A 76 0.95 -6.89 0.58
CA MET A 76 -0.27 -7.43 1.20
C MET A 76 -1.56 -6.82 0.65
N LEU A 77 -1.52 -5.58 0.14
CA LEU A 77 -2.68 -4.93 -0.48
C LEU A 77 -2.94 -5.41 -1.92
N VAL A 78 -1.89 -5.86 -2.62
CA VAL A 78 -1.98 -6.40 -3.99
C VAL A 78 -2.56 -7.81 -3.98
N GLU A 79 -2.15 -8.63 -3.00
CA GLU A 79 -2.60 -10.02 -2.78
C GLU A 79 -4.01 -10.16 -2.20
N VAL A 80 -4.76 -9.07 -2.03
CA VAL A 80 -6.18 -9.13 -1.63
C VAL A 80 -7.05 -8.92 -2.89
N PRO A 81 -7.24 -9.92 -3.79
CA PRO A 81 -8.29 -9.84 -4.77
C PRO A 81 -9.62 -10.16 -4.07
N GLY A 82 -10.46 -9.14 -3.90
CA GLY A 82 -11.81 -9.31 -3.34
C GLY A 82 -12.14 -8.48 -2.10
N THR A 83 -11.54 -7.31 -1.90
CA THR A 83 -12.30 -6.26 -1.21
C THR A 83 -13.22 -5.63 -2.25
N ASP A 84 -14.44 -6.13 -2.31
CA ASP A 84 -15.61 -5.35 -2.70
C ASP A 84 -15.68 -4.10 -1.80
N ARG A 85 -14.89 -3.10 -2.15
CA ARG A 85 -15.08 -1.74 -1.66
C ARG A 85 -16.51 -1.36 -2.08
N PRO A 86 -17.44 -1.01 -1.16
CA PRO A 86 -18.57 -0.19 -1.59
C PRO A 86 -17.92 1.05 -2.17
N THR A 87 -18.04 1.25 -3.49
CA THR A 87 -17.63 2.48 -4.16
C THR A 87 -18.15 3.62 -3.30
N ALA A 88 -17.25 4.30 -2.59
CA ALA A 88 -17.56 5.57 -1.99
C ALA A 88 -18.02 6.43 -3.15
N ALA A 89 -19.32 6.71 -3.20
CA ALA A 89 -19.89 7.58 -4.20
C ALA A 89 -19.08 8.87 -4.17
N VAL A 90 -18.37 9.14 -5.26
CA VAL A 90 -17.79 10.47 -5.49
C VAL A 90 -18.99 11.42 -5.48
N PRO A 91 -19.11 12.37 -4.54
CA PRO A 91 -20.18 13.35 -4.64
C PRO A 91 -19.96 14.11 -5.95
N GLY A 92 -20.96 14.05 -6.83
CA GLY A 92 -20.95 14.77 -8.10
C GLY A 92 -20.72 16.27 -7.86
N PRO A 93 -20.18 16.99 -8.85
CA PRO A 93 -19.86 18.41 -8.69
C PRO A 93 -21.13 19.17 -8.27
N ALA A 94 -21.05 19.90 -7.16
CA ALA A 94 -22.11 20.79 -6.73
C ALA A 94 -22.45 21.77 -7.88
N ARG A 95 -23.69 21.73 -8.36
CA ARG A 95 -24.19 22.75 -9.29
C ARG A 95 -24.09 24.09 -8.59
N ARG A 96 -23.30 25.01 -9.16
CA ARG A 96 -23.38 26.42 -8.79
C ARG A 96 -24.80 26.91 -9.11
N PRO A 97 -25.50 27.60 -8.20
CA PRO A 97 -26.70 28.31 -8.57
C PRO A 97 -26.32 29.41 -9.58
N SER A 98 -26.97 29.40 -10.74
CA SER A 98 -26.92 30.50 -11.69
C SER A 98 -27.57 31.71 -11.04
N SER A 99 -26.75 32.64 -10.54
CA SER A 99 -27.18 33.99 -10.18
C SER A 99 -27.53 34.76 -11.45
N GLY A 100 -28.73 34.52 -11.96
CA GLY A 100 -29.42 35.43 -12.88
C GLY A 100 -30.28 36.39 -12.07
N LEU A 101 -30.31 37.65 -12.49
CA LEU A 101 -31.07 38.81 -11.99
C LEU A 101 -30.40 39.63 -10.88
N LEU A 102 -29.53 40.55 -11.30
CA LEU A 102 -29.71 41.98 -10.98
C LEU A 102 -28.93 42.84 -12.00
N GLY A 103 -29.51 42.98 -13.19
CA GLY A 103 -29.05 43.93 -14.20
C GLY A 103 -29.86 45.22 -14.10
N SER A 104 -29.14 46.33 -13.97
CA SER A 104 -29.55 47.73 -14.16
C SER A 104 -30.62 48.32 -13.22
N LEU A 105 -30.14 48.94 -12.14
CA LEU A 105 -30.77 50.13 -11.56
C LEU A 105 -29.71 51.23 -11.46
N LEU A 106 -29.22 51.73 -12.60
CA LEU A 106 -28.41 52.95 -12.71
C LEU A 106 -28.29 53.39 -14.18
N ASP A 107 -29.42 53.66 -14.82
CA ASP A 107 -29.47 54.47 -16.04
C ASP A 107 -30.01 55.86 -15.71
N LYS A 108 -29.06 56.80 -15.60
CA LYS A 108 -29.20 58.22 -15.99
C LYS A 108 -30.38 59.01 -15.40
N VAL A 109 -30.12 59.55 -14.22
CA VAL A 109 -30.32 60.99 -13.98
C VAL A 109 -29.43 61.75 -14.98
N ARG A 110 -29.97 62.16 -16.14
CA ARG A 110 -29.49 63.28 -16.97
C ARG A 110 -30.42 63.50 -18.16
N ASN A 111 -30.83 64.77 -18.34
CA ASN A 111 -31.51 65.41 -19.46
C ASN A 111 -33.05 65.28 -19.51
N PHE A 112 -33.85 66.24 -19.01
CA PHE A 112 -34.02 67.67 -19.39
C PHE A 112 -34.88 67.84 -20.66
N GLY A 113 -36.15 68.18 -20.45
CA GLY A 113 -36.95 69.04 -21.33
C GLY A 113 -37.80 68.38 -22.44
N ARG A 114 -39.10 68.25 -22.19
CA ARG A 114 -40.20 68.98 -22.86
C ARG A 114 -41.56 68.44 -22.45
#